data_AF-A0A957QYV6-F1
#
_entry.id   AF-A0A957QYV6-F1
#
_cell.length_a   1.000
_cell.length_b   1.000
_cell.length_c   1.000
_cell.angle_alpha   90.00
_cell.angle_beta   90.00
_cell.angle_gamma   90.00
#
_symmetry.space_group_name_H-M   'P 1'
#
loop_
_entity.id
_entity.type
_entity.pdbx_description
1 polymer ?
#
loop_
_entity_poly.entity_id
_entity_poly.type
_entity_poly.pdbx_seq_one_letter_code
_entity_poly.pdbx_strand_id
1 'polypeptide(L)'
;MASKGKEQYTLTVPLDASGVEDFQPEQGVRVAAISRDGSALVRQVKFDKSGRGQASFTFREKPGHLKIVVGPAEASTEDLQGMQTISQELSARLWRDDVVNLPAIAISSYYWHWWRRWCRTFTVRGRVVCPDGRPVPGATVRAFDVDRWWWWCSKQQVGTAVTDAHGIFEMKFRWCCGWWPWYWWRLRHWHLEPELAEQIVPELQKVFPREQIPQPTPQPDFAQFASLLADEGTLADRPVGPIEPARLDNIRDALVTKLPLNPALAQLRLWPWFPWYPWWDCTPDLIFQVTQVCGGTTKVIVDEGCG
;
A
#
# COMPACT_ATOMS: atom_id res chain seq x y z
N MET A 1 17.36 -25.13 -46.50
CA MET A 1 17.55 -25.04 -45.03
C MET A 1 16.23 -24.57 -44.43
N ALA A 2 15.48 -25.48 -43.82
CA ALA A 2 14.21 -25.15 -43.18
C ALA A 2 14.48 -24.39 -41.87
N SER A 3 13.90 -23.20 -41.74
CA SER A 3 13.84 -22.44 -40.49
C SER A 3 13.10 -23.28 -39.44
N LYS A 4 13.83 -23.92 -38.51
CA LYS A 4 13.24 -24.47 -37.28
C LYS A 4 12.57 -23.31 -36.55
N GLY A 5 11.24 -23.31 -36.49
CA GLY A 5 10.49 -22.35 -35.68
C GLY A 5 11.02 -22.39 -34.25
N LYS A 6 11.32 -21.22 -33.67
CA LYS A 6 11.74 -21.13 -32.26
C LYS A 6 10.68 -21.83 -31.41
N GLU A 7 11.10 -22.82 -30.62
CA GLU A 7 10.23 -23.47 -29.63
C GLU A 7 9.57 -22.40 -28.77
N GLN A 8 8.25 -22.44 -28.67
CA GLN A 8 7.46 -21.49 -27.87
C GLN A 8 6.79 -22.25 -26.75
N TYR A 9 7.04 -21.82 -25.53
CA TYR A 9 6.45 -22.39 -24.34
C TYR A 9 5.17 -21.62 -24.00
N THR A 10 4.05 -22.31 -23.82
CA THR A 10 2.75 -21.72 -23.56
C THR A 10 2.20 -22.17 -22.22
N LEU A 11 1.78 -21.20 -21.40
CA LEU A 11 1.04 -21.44 -20.16
C LEU A 11 -0.40 -20.98 -20.33
N THR A 12 -1.33 -21.88 -20.05
CA THR A 12 -2.76 -21.58 -19.95
C THR A 12 -3.19 -21.58 -18.49
N VAL A 13 -3.81 -20.49 -18.05
CA VAL A 13 -4.35 -20.31 -16.70
C VAL A 13 -5.86 -20.08 -16.81
N PRO A 14 -6.69 -21.14 -16.69
CA PRO A 14 -8.13 -21.00 -16.62
C PRO A 14 -8.53 -20.41 -15.27
N LEU A 15 -9.56 -19.56 -15.27
CA LEU A 15 -10.12 -18.93 -14.08
C LEU A 15 -11.61 -19.26 -13.99
N ASP A 16 -12.08 -19.49 -12.77
CA ASP A 16 -13.47 -19.85 -12.50
C ASP A 16 -14.05 -19.02 -11.36
N ALA A 17 -14.93 -18.09 -11.69
CA ALA A 17 -15.71 -17.28 -10.77
C ALA A 17 -17.20 -17.71 -10.75
N SER A 18 -17.56 -18.88 -11.28
CA SER A 18 -18.96 -19.32 -11.37
C SER A 18 -19.63 -19.54 -10.01
N GLY A 19 -18.84 -19.66 -8.93
CA GLY A 19 -19.32 -19.80 -7.56
C GLY A 19 -19.60 -18.47 -6.84
N VAL A 20 -19.46 -17.33 -7.52
CA VAL A 20 -19.68 -16.00 -6.92
C VAL A 20 -21.15 -15.59 -7.05
N GLU A 21 -21.81 -15.36 -5.91
CA GLU A 21 -23.26 -15.05 -5.86
C GLU A 21 -23.61 -13.72 -6.58
N ASP A 22 -22.78 -12.68 -6.45
CA ASP A 22 -22.96 -11.36 -7.10
C ASP A 22 -21.99 -11.15 -8.27
N PHE A 23 -21.83 -12.18 -9.11
CA PHE A 23 -20.91 -12.14 -10.24
C PHE A 23 -21.33 -11.11 -11.30
N GLN A 24 -20.36 -10.32 -11.75
CA GLN A 24 -20.54 -9.25 -12.74
C GLN A 24 -19.50 -9.40 -13.87
N PRO A 25 -19.88 -9.85 -15.07
CA PRO A 25 -18.94 -10.23 -16.14
C PRO A 25 -18.11 -9.06 -16.71
N GLU A 26 -18.56 -7.83 -16.53
CA GLU A 26 -17.81 -6.62 -16.87
C GLU A 26 -16.57 -6.42 -16.00
N GLN A 27 -16.52 -7.06 -14.83
CA GLN A 27 -15.38 -7.02 -13.93
C GLN A 27 -14.34 -8.04 -14.39
N GLY A 28 -13.18 -7.53 -14.79
CA GLY A 28 -12.03 -8.37 -15.10
C GLY A 28 -11.20 -8.66 -13.85
N VAL A 29 -10.22 -9.54 -14.02
CA VAL A 29 -9.11 -9.73 -13.08
C VAL A 29 -7.80 -9.60 -13.83
N ARG A 30 -6.72 -9.40 -13.07
CA ARG A 30 -5.36 -9.41 -13.61
C ARG A 30 -4.66 -10.68 -13.18
N VAL A 31 -4.02 -11.34 -14.16
CA VAL A 31 -3.18 -12.52 -13.95
C VAL A 31 -1.75 -12.13 -14.30
N ALA A 32 -0.83 -12.38 -13.36
CA ALA A 32 0.60 -12.20 -13.56
C ALA A 32 1.30 -13.55 -13.47
N ALA A 33 2.21 -13.82 -14.41
CA ALA A 33 3.18 -14.90 -14.34
C ALA A 33 4.55 -14.29 -14.05
N ILE A 34 5.04 -14.49 -12.83
CA ILE A 34 6.22 -13.83 -12.28
C ILE A 34 7.34 -14.85 -12.17
N SER A 35 8.49 -14.57 -12.76
CA SER A 35 9.65 -15.44 -12.68
C SER A 35 10.50 -15.14 -11.44
N ARG A 36 11.51 -15.96 -11.18
CA ARG A 36 12.37 -15.83 -9.99
C ARG A 36 13.20 -14.53 -9.97
N ASP A 37 13.49 -13.94 -11.13
CA ASP A 37 14.24 -12.68 -11.22
C ASP A 37 13.34 -11.44 -11.04
N GLY A 38 12.03 -11.63 -10.83
CA GLY A 38 11.05 -10.57 -10.67
C GLY A 38 10.42 -10.07 -11.97
N SER A 39 10.91 -10.51 -13.14
CA SER A 39 10.25 -10.24 -14.42
C SER A 39 8.85 -10.88 -14.45
N ALA A 40 7.89 -10.17 -15.05
CA ALA A 40 6.52 -10.60 -15.08
C ALA A 40 5.89 -10.41 -16.46
N LEU A 41 5.08 -11.39 -16.87
CA LEU A 41 4.11 -11.22 -17.94
C LEU A 41 2.73 -11.05 -17.31
N VAL A 42 1.95 -10.10 -17.83
CA VAL A 42 0.64 -9.76 -17.26
C VAL A 42 -0.44 -9.85 -18.32
N ARG A 43 -1.62 -10.35 -17.93
CA ARG A 43 -2.84 -10.39 -18.74
C ARG A 43 -4.01 -9.91 -17.92
N GLN A 44 -4.88 -9.13 -18.54
CA GLN A 44 -6.20 -8.85 -17.98
C GLN A 44 -7.18 -9.86 -18.58
N VAL A 45 -7.95 -10.52 -17.72
CA VAL A 45 -8.90 -11.56 -18.10
C VAL A 45 -10.30 -11.01 -17.87
N LYS A 46 -11.12 -11.08 -18.92
CA LYS A 46 -12.56 -10.89 -18.82
C LYS A 46 -13.22 -12.26 -18.71
N PHE A 47 -14.33 -12.31 -18.00
CA PHE A 47 -15.10 -13.52 -17.84
C PHE A 47 -16.27 -13.55 -18.82
N ASP A 48 -16.69 -14.75 -19.19
CA ASP A 48 -17.95 -14.96 -19.87
C ASP A 48 -19.14 -14.89 -18.89
N LYS A 49 -20.36 -15.07 -19.41
CA LYS A 49 -21.59 -15.03 -18.62
C LYS A 49 -21.69 -16.17 -17.59
N SER A 50 -20.88 -17.22 -17.72
CA SER A 50 -20.82 -18.34 -16.78
C SER A 50 -19.75 -18.17 -15.70
N GLY A 51 -19.05 -17.03 -15.68
CA GLY A 51 -17.98 -16.77 -14.72
C GLY A 51 -16.65 -17.42 -15.11
N ARG A 52 -16.46 -17.85 -16.36
CA ARG A 52 -15.23 -18.50 -16.80
C ARG A 52 -14.37 -17.56 -17.64
N GLY A 53 -13.06 -17.62 -17.42
CA GLY A 53 -12.08 -16.81 -18.14
C GLY A 53 -10.77 -17.55 -18.31
N GLN A 54 -9.87 -17.02 -19.13
CA GLN A 54 -8.57 -17.63 -19.36
C GLN A 54 -7.49 -16.58 -19.63
N ALA A 55 -6.31 -16.75 -19.01
CA ALA A 55 -5.09 -16.09 -19.41
C ALA A 55 -4.18 -17.07 -20.17
N SER A 56 -3.55 -16.60 -21.24
CA SER A 56 -2.50 -17.34 -21.95
C SER A 56 -1.21 -16.52 -22.01
N PHE A 57 -0.11 -17.16 -21.65
CA PHE A 57 1.24 -16.60 -21.66
C PHE A 57 2.12 -17.41 -22.61
N THR A 58 2.95 -16.73 -23.39
CA THR A 58 3.89 -17.36 -24.32
C THR A 58 5.29 -16.88 -24.02
N PHE A 59 6.23 -17.82 -23.92
CA PHE A 59 7.63 -17.59 -23.60
C PHE A 59 8.49 -18.09 -24.76
N ARG A 60 9.56 -17.35 -25.07
CA ARG A 60 10.52 -17.71 -26.13
C ARG A 60 11.48 -18.82 -25.70
N GLU A 61 11.62 -19.03 -24.41
CA GLU A 61 12.51 -19.99 -23.77
C GLU A 61 11.78 -20.59 -22.57
N LYS A 62 12.28 -21.72 -22.04
CA LYS A 62 11.70 -22.36 -20.84
C LYS A 62 11.74 -21.37 -19.67
N PRO A 63 10.58 -20.96 -19.13
CA PRO A 63 10.56 -19.92 -18.10
C PRO A 63 10.97 -20.42 -16.71
N GLY A 64 11.12 -21.75 -16.54
CA GLY A 64 11.52 -22.35 -15.27
C GLY A 64 10.43 -22.23 -14.21
N HIS A 65 10.81 -21.78 -13.02
CA HIS A 65 9.86 -21.59 -11.91
C HIS A 65 9.09 -20.29 -12.07
N LEU A 66 7.76 -20.35 -11.93
CA LEU A 66 6.88 -19.19 -12.02
C LEU A 66 5.95 -19.12 -10.82
N LYS A 67 5.72 -17.92 -10.30
CA LYS A 67 4.61 -17.62 -9.41
C LYS A 67 3.47 -17.04 -10.24
N ILE A 68 2.33 -17.72 -10.25
CA ILE A 68 1.10 -17.20 -10.83
C ILE A 68 0.32 -16.47 -9.76
N VAL A 69 -0.09 -15.24 -10.07
CA VAL A 69 -0.87 -14.39 -9.17
C VAL A 69 -2.12 -13.92 -9.88
N VAL A 70 -3.27 -14.04 -9.23
CA VAL A 70 -4.57 -13.54 -9.69
C VAL A 70 -5.08 -12.52 -8.68
N GLY A 71 -5.48 -11.34 -9.15
CA GLY A 71 -5.97 -10.27 -8.30
C GLY A 71 -6.80 -9.21 -9.04
N PRO A 72 -7.04 -8.04 -8.41
CA PRO A 72 -7.83 -6.96 -9.00
C PRO A 72 -7.29 -6.55 -10.39
N ALA A 73 -8.19 -6.26 -11.33
CA ALA A 73 -7.79 -5.87 -12.68
C ALA A 73 -6.92 -4.60 -12.72
N GLU A 74 -7.16 -3.68 -11.78
CA GLU A 74 -6.56 -2.36 -11.72
C GLU A 74 -5.15 -2.39 -11.12
N ALA A 75 -4.86 -3.32 -10.19
CA ALA A 75 -3.63 -3.40 -9.41
C ALA A 75 -2.38 -3.62 -10.29
N SER A 76 -1.26 -2.91 -10.05
CA SER A 76 -0.03 -3.20 -10.84
C SER A 76 0.58 -4.53 -10.45
N THR A 77 1.58 -4.98 -11.21
CA THR A 77 2.33 -6.19 -10.91
C THR A 77 2.97 -6.14 -9.53
N GLU A 78 3.48 -4.97 -9.12
CA GLU A 78 4.09 -4.73 -7.81
C GLU A 78 3.03 -4.83 -6.70
N ASP A 79 1.84 -4.27 -6.94
CA ASP A 79 0.71 -4.37 -6.02
C ASP A 79 0.27 -5.82 -5.83
N LEU A 80 0.08 -6.56 -6.94
CA LEU A 80 -0.35 -7.97 -6.89
C LEU A 80 0.59 -8.87 -6.07
N GLN A 81 1.89 -8.55 -6.02
CA GLN A 81 2.87 -9.31 -5.24
C GLN A 81 2.73 -9.11 -3.72
N GLY A 82 2.31 -7.93 -3.30
CA GLY A 82 2.18 -7.58 -1.89
C GLY A 82 0.75 -7.60 -1.36
N MET A 83 -0.24 -7.59 -2.24
CA MET A 83 -1.65 -7.72 -1.90
C MET A 83 -2.04 -9.16 -1.60
N GLN A 84 -3.15 -9.31 -0.88
CA GLN A 84 -3.81 -10.59 -0.69
C GLN A 84 -4.46 -11.03 -2.00
N THR A 85 -3.78 -11.94 -2.67
CA THR A 85 -4.13 -12.45 -3.99
C THR A 85 -4.22 -13.97 -3.95
N ILE A 86 -4.86 -14.56 -4.95
CA ILE A 86 -4.75 -16.00 -5.15
C ILE A 86 -3.42 -16.25 -5.85
N SER A 87 -2.56 -17.08 -5.27
CA SER A 87 -1.27 -17.39 -5.86
C SER A 87 -1.01 -18.89 -5.91
N GLN A 88 -0.29 -19.31 -6.95
CA GLN A 88 0.13 -20.69 -7.16
C GLN A 88 1.56 -20.70 -7.68
N GLU A 89 2.41 -21.51 -7.06
CA GLU A 89 3.78 -21.73 -7.50
C GLU A 89 3.83 -22.87 -8.53
N LEU A 90 4.47 -22.62 -9.67
CA LEU A 90 4.68 -23.57 -10.74
C LEU A 90 6.13 -24.00 -10.76
N SER A 91 6.34 -25.29 -10.53
CA SER A 91 7.66 -25.90 -10.62
C SER A 91 8.19 -25.89 -12.05
N ALA A 92 9.50 -25.64 -12.20
CA ALA A 92 10.20 -25.79 -13.48
C ALA A 92 10.02 -27.17 -14.13
N ARG A 93 9.72 -28.20 -13.32
CA ARG A 93 9.48 -29.59 -13.78
C ARG A 93 8.20 -29.76 -14.59
N LEU A 94 7.27 -28.80 -14.54
CA LEU A 94 6.03 -28.83 -15.34
C LEU A 94 6.31 -28.57 -16.82
N TRP A 95 7.42 -27.91 -17.15
CA TRP A 95 7.84 -27.59 -18.51
C TRP A 95 8.59 -28.73 -19.20
N ARG A 96 8.11 -29.97 -19.01
CA ARG A 96 8.56 -31.12 -19.82
C ARG A 96 8.05 -31.00 -21.25
N ASP A 97 6.83 -30.52 -21.39
CA ASP A 97 6.18 -30.21 -22.65
C ASP A 97 6.20 -28.70 -22.90
N ASP A 98 6.01 -28.31 -24.15
CA ASP A 98 5.95 -26.90 -24.56
C ASP A 98 4.65 -26.22 -24.14
N VAL A 99 3.62 -26.99 -23.76
CA VAL A 99 2.31 -26.46 -23.34
C VAL A 99 1.98 -26.97 -21.94
N VAL A 100 1.77 -26.02 -21.03
CA VAL A 100 1.32 -26.28 -19.65
C VAL A 100 -0.09 -25.73 -19.49
N ASN A 101 -1.03 -26.60 -19.12
CA ASN A 101 -2.39 -26.23 -18.79
C ASN A 101 -2.62 -26.43 -17.28
N LEU A 102 -2.96 -25.35 -16.58
CA LEU A 102 -3.29 -25.43 -15.17
C LEU A 102 -4.73 -25.88 -14.95
N PRO A 103 -5.04 -26.50 -13.80
CA PRO A 103 -6.42 -26.57 -13.35
C PRO A 103 -6.99 -25.16 -13.17
N ALA A 104 -8.31 -25.02 -13.31
CA ALA A 104 -8.97 -23.74 -13.13
C ALA A 104 -8.73 -23.18 -11.72
N ILE A 105 -8.33 -21.92 -11.64
CA ILE A 105 -8.19 -21.21 -10.37
C ILE A 105 -9.58 -20.71 -9.97
N ALA A 106 -10.14 -21.32 -8.93
CA ALA A 106 -11.42 -20.90 -8.37
C ALA A 106 -11.29 -19.57 -7.63
N ILE A 107 -12.11 -18.60 -8.00
CA ILE A 107 -12.22 -17.29 -7.35
C ILE A 107 -13.45 -17.31 -6.46
N SER A 108 -13.23 -17.27 -5.15
CA SER A 108 -14.32 -17.25 -4.17
C SER A 108 -14.99 -15.89 -4.08
N SER A 109 -16.23 -15.87 -3.57
CA SER A 109 -16.97 -14.63 -3.28
C SER A 109 -16.19 -13.66 -2.39
N TYR A 110 -15.35 -14.17 -1.48
CA TYR A 110 -14.47 -13.35 -0.64
C TYR A 110 -13.52 -12.51 -1.50
N TYR A 111 -12.72 -13.14 -2.36
CA TYR A 111 -11.77 -12.42 -3.21
C TYR A 111 -12.48 -11.51 -4.20
N TRP A 112 -13.57 -11.98 -4.80
CA TRP A 112 -14.37 -11.18 -5.71
C TRP A 112 -14.90 -9.90 -5.06
N HIS A 113 -15.49 -10.01 -3.86
CA HIS A 113 -16.01 -8.88 -3.12
C HIS A 113 -14.89 -7.88 -2.76
N TRP A 114 -13.80 -8.39 -2.18
CA TRP A 114 -12.74 -7.54 -1.64
C TRP A 114 -11.87 -6.89 -2.71
N TRP A 115 -11.55 -7.57 -3.81
CA TRP A 115 -10.73 -6.99 -4.87
C TRP A 115 -11.35 -5.74 -5.49
N ARG A 116 -12.69 -5.66 -5.56
CA ARG A 116 -13.43 -4.45 -6.01
C ARG A 116 -13.26 -3.28 -5.06
N ARG A 117 -13.20 -3.57 -3.76
CA ARG A 117 -13.02 -2.55 -2.73
C ARG A 117 -11.55 -2.16 -2.60
N TRP A 118 -10.65 -3.12 -2.80
CA TRP A 118 -9.26 -2.94 -2.47
C TRP A 118 -8.51 -2.05 -3.43
N CYS A 119 -8.77 -2.14 -4.73
CA CYS A 119 -8.10 -1.26 -5.68
C CYS A 119 -9.08 -0.40 -6.48
N ARG A 120 -8.95 0.92 -6.37
CA ARG A 120 -9.87 1.90 -6.96
C ARG A 120 -9.12 3.08 -7.56
N THR A 121 -9.78 3.77 -8.49
CA THR A 121 -9.31 5.06 -8.98
C THR A 121 -10.01 6.17 -8.22
N PHE A 122 -9.22 7.06 -7.63
CA PHE A 122 -9.69 8.25 -6.97
C PHE A 122 -9.61 9.44 -7.92
N THR A 123 -10.58 10.33 -7.83
CA THR A 123 -10.55 11.64 -8.50
C THR A 123 -10.59 12.71 -7.43
N VAL A 124 -9.54 13.51 -7.34
CA VAL A 124 -9.46 14.64 -6.42
C VAL A 124 -9.60 15.91 -7.24
N ARG A 125 -10.50 16.78 -6.79
CA ARG A 125 -10.74 18.09 -7.39
C ARG A 125 -10.57 19.14 -6.31
N GLY A 126 -9.91 20.24 -6.66
CA GLY A 126 -9.69 21.33 -5.73
C GLY A 126 -9.41 22.62 -6.46
N ARG A 127 -9.20 23.67 -5.67
CA ARG A 127 -8.86 25.00 -6.16
C ARG A 127 -7.79 25.62 -5.28
N VAL A 128 -6.75 26.17 -5.90
CA VAL A 128 -5.71 26.92 -5.21
C VAL A 128 -6.01 28.42 -5.34
N VAL A 129 -6.07 29.09 -4.20
CA VAL A 129 -6.30 30.54 -4.10
C VAL A 129 -5.25 31.18 -3.20
N CYS A 130 -4.95 32.45 -3.46
CA CYS A 130 -4.21 33.31 -2.55
C CYS A 130 -5.04 33.62 -1.28
N PRO A 131 -4.44 34.14 -0.19
CA PRO A 131 -5.18 34.55 1.01
C PRO A 131 -6.29 35.59 0.75
N ASP A 132 -6.18 36.35 -0.35
CA ASP A 132 -7.19 37.32 -0.78
C ASP A 132 -8.30 36.72 -1.68
N GLY A 133 -8.28 35.40 -1.88
CA GLY A 133 -9.27 34.65 -2.67
C GLY A 133 -9.01 34.63 -4.19
N ARG A 134 -7.97 35.31 -4.69
CA ARG A 134 -7.63 35.27 -6.12
C ARG A 134 -7.08 33.90 -6.54
N PRO A 135 -7.39 33.42 -7.75
CA PRO A 135 -6.91 32.12 -8.23
C PRO A 135 -5.40 32.11 -8.46
N VAL A 136 -4.77 30.95 -8.25
CA VAL A 136 -3.36 30.72 -8.56
C VAL A 136 -3.25 29.83 -9.80
N PRO A 137 -3.05 30.39 -11.01
CA PRO A 137 -2.93 29.62 -12.23
C PRO A 137 -1.54 29.02 -12.44
N GLY A 138 -1.46 27.83 -13.05
CA GLY A 138 -0.20 27.19 -13.40
C GLY A 138 0.63 26.69 -12.21
N ALA A 139 0.02 26.56 -11.03
CA ALA A 139 0.66 25.93 -9.88
C ALA A 139 0.66 24.41 -10.02
N THR A 140 1.77 23.77 -9.65
CA THR A 140 1.87 22.31 -9.55
C THR A 140 1.35 21.87 -8.19
N VAL A 141 0.31 21.05 -8.19
CA VAL A 141 -0.30 20.44 -7.00
C VAL A 141 0.14 18.99 -6.95
N ARG A 142 0.79 18.59 -5.86
CA ARG A 142 1.15 17.20 -5.56
C ARG A 142 0.32 16.71 -4.38
N ALA A 143 -0.27 15.53 -4.51
CA ALA A 143 -0.95 14.84 -3.43
C ALA A 143 -0.08 13.70 -2.90
N PHE A 144 -0.02 13.59 -1.58
CA PHE A 144 0.69 12.52 -0.88
C PHE A 144 -0.30 11.78 0.02
N ASP A 145 -0.23 10.46 0.01
CA ASP A 145 -0.80 9.64 1.08
C ASP A 145 0.15 9.64 2.27
N VAL A 146 -0.42 9.74 3.48
CA VAL A 146 0.33 9.92 4.73
C VAL A 146 -0.04 8.89 5.77
N ASP A 147 0.99 8.19 6.23
CA ASP A 147 0.89 7.22 7.31
C ASP A 147 1.61 7.75 8.55
N ARG A 148 0.88 7.88 9.66
CA ARG A 148 1.42 8.35 10.94
C ARG A 148 1.55 7.19 11.91
N TRP A 149 2.71 7.05 12.53
CA TRP A 149 2.95 6.03 13.55
C TRP A 149 3.85 6.61 14.62
N TRP A 150 3.34 6.76 15.86
CA TRP A 150 4.05 7.41 16.96
C TRP A 150 4.59 8.80 16.54
N TRP A 151 5.88 9.11 16.67
CA TRP A 151 6.44 10.38 16.14
C TRP A 151 7.04 10.25 14.73
N TRP A 152 6.75 9.16 14.01
CA TRP A 152 7.21 8.98 12.65
C TRP A 152 6.09 9.17 11.65
N CYS A 153 6.49 9.60 10.45
CA CYS A 153 5.61 9.75 9.30
C CYS A 153 6.23 9.09 8.07
N SER A 154 5.39 8.50 7.22
CA SER A 154 5.73 8.11 5.86
C SER A 154 4.84 8.88 4.87
N LYS A 155 5.46 9.50 3.86
CA LYS A 155 4.77 10.22 2.76
C LYS A 155 4.98 9.49 1.44
N GLN A 156 3.90 9.15 0.74
CA GLN A 156 3.96 8.56 -0.61
C GLN A 156 3.23 9.46 -1.60
N GLN A 157 3.93 10.00 -2.61
CA GLN A 157 3.26 10.78 -3.66
C GLN A 157 2.33 9.88 -4.47
N VAL A 158 1.05 10.23 -4.53
CA VAL A 158 0.02 9.46 -5.24
C VAL A 158 -0.46 10.13 -6.52
N GLY A 159 -0.35 11.46 -6.62
CA GLY A 159 -0.83 12.20 -7.79
C GLY A 159 -0.21 13.58 -7.95
N THR A 160 -0.26 14.07 -9.18
CA THR A 160 0.18 15.43 -9.54
C THR A 160 -0.81 16.03 -10.54
N ALA A 161 -1.11 17.31 -10.39
CA ALA A 161 -1.87 18.11 -11.37
C ALA A 161 -1.30 19.53 -11.47
N VAL A 162 -1.76 20.26 -12.47
CA VAL A 162 -1.47 21.69 -12.66
C VAL A 162 -2.78 22.46 -12.64
N THR A 163 -2.81 23.59 -11.96
CA THR A 163 -4.01 24.43 -11.89
C THR A 163 -4.26 25.18 -13.20
N ASP A 164 -5.52 25.30 -13.58
CA ASP A 164 -5.96 26.09 -14.73
C ASP A 164 -5.98 27.61 -14.46
N ALA A 165 -6.47 28.40 -15.41
CA ALA A 165 -6.59 29.86 -15.28
C ALA A 165 -7.46 30.32 -14.09
N HIS A 166 -8.36 29.46 -13.60
CA HIS A 166 -9.23 29.70 -12.45
C HIS A 166 -8.68 29.12 -11.15
N GLY A 167 -7.46 28.57 -11.17
CA GLY A 167 -6.82 27.93 -10.03
C GLY A 167 -7.36 26.52 -9.75
N ILE A 168 -8.18 25.95 -10.62
CA ILE A 168 -8.83 24.64 -10.41
C ILE A 168 -7.90 23.52 -10.90
N PHE A 169 -7.87 22.41 -10.18
CA PHE A 169 -7.19 21.19 -10.60
C PHE A 169 -8.09 19.96 -10.48
N GLU A 170 -7.84 18.98 -11.33
CA GLU A 170 -8.33 17.61 -11.20
C GLU A 170 -7.13 16.65 -11.31
N MET A 171 -7.02 15.69 -10.40
CA MET A 171 -6.07 14.60 -10.50
C MET A 171 -6.77 13.26 -10.32
N LYS A 172 -6.26 12.26 -11.04
CA LYS A 172 -6.71 10.87 -10.92
C LYS A 172 -5.54 9.98 -10.60
N PHE A 173 -5.72 9.12 -9.61
CA PHE A 173 -4.71 8.15 -9.25
C PHE A 173 -5.36 6.85 -8.77
N ARG A 174 -4.62 5.76 -8.93
CA ARG A 174 -5.02 4.46 -8.42
C ARG A 174 -4.50 4.29 -7.00
N TRP A 175 -5.33 3.80 -6.11
CA TRP A 175 -4.95 3.38 -4.77
C TRP A 175 -5.40 1.95 -4.55
N CYS A 176 -4.49 1.11 -4.06
CA CYS A 176 -4.81 -0.24 -3.63
C CYS A 176 -4.51 -0.42 -2.13
N CYS A 177 -5.41 -1.06 -1.40
CA CYS A 177 -5.23 -1.58 -0.03
C CYS A 177 -5.26 -3.12 -0.07
N GLY A 178 -5.43 -3.79 1.08
CA GLY A 178 -5.47 -5.26 1.13
C GLY A 178 -4.09 -5.90 1.12
N TRP A 179 -3.09 -5.18 1.61
CA TRP A 179 -1.71 -5.63 1.61
C TRP A 179 -1.44 -6.62 2.74
N TRP A 180 -0.47 -7.50 2.52
CA TRP A 180 0.16 -8.20 3.63
C TRP A 180 0.90 -7.18 4.52
N PRO A 181 0.70 -7.20 5.84
CA PRO A 181 1.25 -6.16 6.73
C PRO A 181 2.77 -5.98 6.60
N TRP A 182 3.51 -7.08 6.51
CA TRP A 182 4.98 -7.06 6.36
C TRP A 182 5.42 -6.46 5.02
N TYR A 183 4.66 -6.70 3.95
CA TYR A 183 4.98 -6.17 2.63
C TYR A 183 4.72 -4.67 2.60
N TRP A 184 3.58 -4.25 3.15
CA TRP A 184 3.22 -2.85 3.32
C TRP A 184 4.32 -2.09 4.06
N TRP A 185 4.78 -2.64 5.19
CA TRP A 185 5.84 -2.02 5.99
C TRP A 185 7.15 -1.85 5.23
N ARG A 186 7.54 -2.85 4.45
CA ARG A 186 8.76 -2.83 3.62
C ARG A 186 8.74 -1.74 2.55
N LEU A 187 7.57 -1.34 2.06
CA LEU A 187 7.45 -0.30 1.02
C LEU A 187 7.51 1.13 1.57
N ARG A 188 7.48 1.31 2.89
CA ARG A 188 7.34 2.62 3.51
C ARG A 188 8.69 3.18 3.89
N HIS A 189 8.84 4.47 3.66
CA HIS A 189 10.01 5.25 4.07
C HIS A 189 9.61 6.14 5.22
N TRP A 190 10.07 5.78 6.41
CA TRP A 190 9.74 6.48 7.63
C TRP A 190 10.75 7.58 7.90
N HIS A 191 10.23 8.70 8.40
CA HIS A 191 11.02 9.82 8.86
C HIS A 191 10.48 10.28 10.21
N LEU A 192 11.36 10.79 11.05
CA LEU A 192 10.96 11.50 12.26
C LEU A 192 10.18 12.75 11.85
N GLU A 193 8.99 12.95 12.43
CA GLU A 193 8.17 14.14 12.29
C GLU A 193 8.27 14.96 13.60
N PRO A 194 9.03 16.07 13.60
CA PRO A 194 9.24 16.87 14.80
C PRO A 194 7.92 17.35 15.43
N GLU A 195 6.94 17.75 14.63
CA GLU A 195 5.66 18.24 15.12
C GLU A 195 4.90 17.17 15.92
N LEU A 196 4.95 15.90 15.47
CA LEU A 196 4.37 14.79 16.24
C LEU A 196 5.13 14.54 17.54
N ALA A 197 6.46 14.64 17.53
CA ALA A 197 7.26 14.50 18.75
C ALA A 197 6.95 15.62 19.77
N GLU A 198 6.79 16.85 19.31
CA GLU A 198 6.39 18.01 20.12
C GLU A 198 5.00 17.86 20.72
N GLN A 199 4.08 17.16 20.04
CA GLN A 199 2.76 16.83 20.57
C GLN A 199 2.80 15.65 21.57
N ILE A 200 3.62 14.62 21.32
CA ILE A 200 3.63 13.38 22.12
C ILE A 200 4.44 13.52 23.42
N VAL A 201 5.64 14.11 23.37
CA VAL A 201 6.56 14.15 24.52
C VAL A 201 5.93 14.82 25.75
N PRO A 202 5.24 15.96 25.64
CA PRO A 202 4.58 16.58 26.79
C PRO A 202 3.50 15.69 27.41
N GLU A 203 2.83 14.85 26.62
CA GLU A 203 1.83 13.91 27.14
C GLU A 203 2.48 12.79 27.94
N LEU A 204 3.62 12.26 27.47
CA LEU A 204 4.39 11.25 28.20
C LEU A 204 4.93 11.80 29.54
N GLN A 205 5.35 13.06 29.57
CA GLN A 205 5.85 13.73 30.78
C GLN A 205 4.81 13.86 31.89
N LYS A 206 3.51 13.72 31.59
CA LYS A 206 2.44 13.74 32.60
C LYS A 206 2.39 12.46 33.43
N VAL A 207 2.90 11.35 32.91
CA VAL A 207 2.73 10.01 33.50
C VAL A 207 4.05 9.28 33.74
N PHE A 208 5.11 9.59 32.99
CA PHE A 208 6.42 8.94 33.12
C PHE A 208 7.51 9.91 33.60
N PRO A 209 8.45 9.43 34.45
CA PRO A 209 9.70 10.13 34.71
C PRO A 209 10.47 10.40 33.42
N ARG A 210 11.21 11.51 33.37
CA ARG A 210 11.93 11.95 32.18
C ARG A 210 12.91 10.90 31.64
N GLU A 211 13.52 10.11 32.53
CA GLU A 211 14.49 9.07 32.21
C GLU A 211 13.85 7.86 31.50
N GLN A 212 12.54 7.66 31.66
CA GLN A 212 11.79 6.59 31.01
C GLN A 212 11.25 7.03 29.64
N ILE A 213 11.19 8.33 29.36
CA ILE A 213 10.66 8.84 28.10
C ILE A 213 11.67 8.58 26.98
N PRO A 214 11.31 7.78 25.97
CA PRO A 214 12.21 7.50 24.86
C PRO A 214 12.56 8.77 24.10
N GLN A 215 13.78 8.83 23.56
CA GLN A 215 14.19 9.91 22.66
C GLN A 215 13.73 9.60 21.23
N PRO A 216 13.22 10.57 20.46
CA PRO A 216 12.87 10.34 19.07
C PRO A 216 14.08 9.90 18.24
N THR A 217 13.91 8.83 17.47
CA THR A 217 14.93 8.28 16.58
C THR A 217 14.50 8.46 15.12
N PRO A 218 15.41 8.38 14.14
CA PRO A 218 15.06 8.63 12.74
C PRO A 218 14.22 7.52 12.08
N GLN A 219 14.15 6.33 12.67
CA GLN A 219 13.45 5.17 12.12
C GLN A 219 12.67 4.42 13.21
N PRO A 220 11.50 3.88 12.90
CA PRO A 220 10.74 2.99 13.77
C PRO A 220 11.55 1.79 14.27
N ASP A 221 11.60 1.60 15.58
CA ASP A 221 12.13 0.41 16.23
C ASP A 221 11.34 0.10 17.50
N PHE A 222 11.15 -1.18 17.79
CA PHE A 222 10.43 -1.59 18.99
C PHE A 222 11.15 -1.27 20.29
N ALA A 223 12.49 -1.13 20.27
CA ALA A 223 13.27 -0.71 21.42
C ALA A 223 12.82 0.65 21.97
N GLN A 224 12.15 1.46 21.14
CA GLN A 224 11.56 2.73 21.55
C GLN A 224 10.53 2.60 22.67
N PHE A 225 9.87 1.45 22.81
CA PHE A 225 8.84 1.23 23.83
C PHE A 225 9.35 0.45 25.04
N ALA A 226 10.59 -0.03 25.02
CA ALA A 226 11.12 -0.91 26.05
C ALA A 226 11.13 -0.27 27.45
N SER A 227 11.39 1.04 27.55
CA SER A 227 11.37 1.78 28.83
C SER A 227 9.95 1.98 29.35
N LEU A 228 8.99 2.26 28.45
CA LEU A 228 7.57 2.47 28.81
C LEU A 228 6.91 1.16 29.28
N LEU A 229 7.39 0.01 28.79
CA LEU A 229 6.85 -1.31 29.08
C LEU A 229 7.61 -2.08 30.17
N ALA A 230 8.63 -1.49 30.79
CA ALA A 230 9.60 -2.21 31.63
C ALA A 230 9.00 -2.96 32.86
N ASP A 231 7.82 -2.56 33.34
CA ASP A 231 7.20 -3.14 34.54
C ASP A 231 6.37 -4.43 34.30
N GLU A 232 6.20 -4.89 33.06
CA GLU A 232 5.28 -6.00 32.72
C GLU A 232 5.94 -7.38 32.48
N GLY A 233 7.27 -7.53 32.64
CA GLY A 233 7.90 -8.85 32.50
C GLY A 233 9.43 -8.86 32.42
N THR A 234 10.01 -10.05 32.46
CA THR A 234 11.46 -10.30 32.36
C THR A 234 12.09 -9.65 31.12
N LEU A 235 13.37 -9.26 31.22
CA LEU A 235 14.18 -8.67 30.13
C LEU A 235 14.06 -9.36 28.75
N ALA A 236 13.67 -10.64 28.73
CA ALA A 236 13.47 -11.46 27.53
C ALA A 236 12.24 -11.09 26.68
N ASP A 237 11.22 -10.42 27.24
CA ASP A 237 10.00 -10.03 26.51
C ASP A 237 10.01 -8.58 26.01
N ARG A 238 11.12 -7.87 26.23
CA ARG A 238 11.24 -6.49 25.73
C ARG A 238 11.17 -6.49 24.22
N PRO A 239 10.33 -5.63 23.61
CA PRO A 239 10.26 -5.55 22.17
C PRO A 239 11.55 -4.83 21.71
N VAL A 240 12.37 -5.54 20.93
CA VAL A 240 13.66 -5.06 20.40
C VAL A 240 13.70 -5.36 18.91
N GLY A 241 14.27 -4.44 18.15
CA GLY A 241 14.53 -4.62 16.73
C GLY A 241 13.45 -4.02 15.83
N PRO A 242 13.51 -4.31 14.52
CA PRO A 242 12.62 -3.71 13.55
C PRO A 242 11.17 -4.06 13.85
N ILE A 243 10.26 -3.17 13.43
CA ILE A 243 8.83 -3.39 13.63
C ILE A 243 8.38 -4.65 12.88
N GLU A 244 7.80 -5.58 13.64
CA GLU A 244 7.12 -6.77 13.15
C GLU A 244 5.61 -6.60 13.33
N PRO A 245 4.83 -6.51 12.24
CA PRO A 245 3.40 -6.23 12.33
C PRO A 245 2.60 -7.19 13.21
N ALA A 246 3.02 -8.47 13.27
CA ALA A 246 2.37 -9.49 14.09
C ALA A 246 2.43 -9.21 15.61
N ARG A 247 3.31 -8.31 16.06
CA ARG A 247 3.47 -7.93 17.47
C ARG A 247 2.77 -6.62 17.83
N LEU A 248 2.25 -5.88 16.85
CA LEU A 248 1.72 -4.52 17.06
C LEU A 248 0.54 -4.49 18.03
N ASP A 249 -0.37 -5.46 17.95
CA ASP A 249 -1.57 -5.49 18.79
C ASP A 249 -1.22 -5.73 20.26
N ASN A 250 -0.37 -6.73 20.53
CA ASN A 250 0.09 -7.03 21.90
C ASN A 250 0.84 -5.83 22.52
N ILE A 251 1.72 -5.18 21.74
CA ILE A 251 2.46 -4.00 22.21
C ILE A 251 1.50 -2.83 22.45
N ARG A 252 0.53 -2.63 21.55
CA ARG A 252 -0.48 -1.58 21.68
C ARG A 252 -1.28 -1.78 22.96
N ASP A 253 -1.78 -2.98 23.20
CA ASP A 253 -2.59 -3.31 24.36
C ASP A 253 -1.85 -3.02 25.67
N ALA A 254 -0.55 -3.33 25.73
CA ALA A 254 0.31 -3.00 26.88
C ALA A 254 0.61 -1.48 26.98
N LEU A 255 0.70 -0.76 25.87
CA LEU A 255 0.94 0.69 25.89
C LEU A 255 -0.30 1.48 26.33
N VAL A 256 -1.48 1.14 25.82
CA VAL A 256 -2.71 1.91 26.11
C VAL A 256 -3.17 1.80 27.56
N THR A 257 -2.70 0.81 28.33
CA THR A 257 -2.94 0.74 29.78
C THR A 257 -2.12 1.76 30.57
N LYS A 258 -0.99 2.23 30.01
CA LYS A 258 -0.03 3.14 30.67
C LYS A 258 -0.05 4.56 30.10
N LEU A 259 -0.42 4.71 28.82
CA LEU A 259 -0.44 6.00 28.14
C LEU A 259 -1.67 6.81 28.54
N PRO A 260 -1.55 8.15 28.63
CA PRO A 260 -2.70 9.00 28.85
C PRO A 260 -3.62 8.96 27.63
N LEU A 261 -4.93 8.99 27.87
CA LEU A 261 -5.90 9.19 26.81
C LEU A 261 -5.69 10.58 26.19
N ASN A 262 -5.53 10.64 24.87
CA ASN A 262 -5.37 11.88 24.14
C ASN A 262 -6.28 11.90 22.90
N PRO A 263 -7.43 12.61 22.97
CA PRO A 263 -8.35 12.71 21.84
C PRO A 263 -7.76 13.39 20.61
N ALA A 264 -6.82 14.33 20.76
CA ALA A 264 -6.19 15.00 19.63
C ALA A 264 -5.29 14.03 18.84
N LEU A 265 -4.46 13.25 19.54
CA LEU A 265 -3.64 12.21 18.90
C LEU A 265 -4.51 11.10 18.28
N ALA A 266 -5.62 10.75 18.91
CA ALA A 266 -6.57 9.80 18.33
C ALA A 266 -7.27 10.34 17.07
N GLN A 267 -7.55 11.65 16.99
CA GLN A 267 -8.11 12.30 15.79
C GLN A 267 -7.12 12.27 14.61
N LEU A 268 -5.81 12.32 14.89
CA LEU A 268 -4.76 12.10 13.90
C LEU A 268 -4.62 10.63 13.47
N ARG A 269 -5.48 9.73 13.98
CA ARG A 269 -5.41 8.27 13.81
C ARG A 269 -4.05 7.69 14.20
N LEU A 270 -3.43 8.28 15.22
CA LEU A 270 -2.07 7.95 15.59
C LEU A 270 -2.00 6.69 16.46
N TRP A 271 -1.19 5.71 16.05
CA TRP A 271 -0.86 4.58 16.90
C TRP A 271 0.01 5.03 18.09
N PRO A 272 -0.21 4.55 19.33
CA PRO A 272 -1.16 3.50 19.76
C PRO A 272 -2.55 4.03 20.18
N TRP A 273 -2.74 5.35 20.27
CA TRP A 273 -4.02 5.96 20.69
C TRP A 273 -5.20 5.61 19.77
N PHE A 274 -4.93 5.25 18.52
CA PHE A 274 -5.90 4.76 17.55
C PHE A 274 -5.53 3.34 17.07
N PRO A 275 -6.50 2.41 16.93
CA PRO A 275 -6.25 1.12 16.29
C PRO A 275 -5.95 1.33 14.80
N TRP A 276 -4.70 1.11 14.42
CA TRP A 276 -4.15 1.55 13.15
C TRP A 276 -3.68 0.36 12.29
N TYR A 277 -4.33 0.17 11.14
CA TYR A 277 -4.10 -0.95 10.22
C TYR A 277 -4.06 -0.47 8.76
N PRO A 278 -3.04 0.30 8.38
CA PRO A 278 -3.01 1.05 7.13
C PRO A 278 -2.94 0.16 5.88
N TRP A 279 -2.47 -1.09 6.00
CA TRP A 279 -2.51 -2.07 4.92
C TRP A 279 -3.93 -2.45 4.49
N TRP A 280 -4.93 -2.18 5.33
CA TRP A 280 -6.35 -2.32 5.02
C TRP A 280 -7.02 -0.99 4.67
N ASP A 281 -6.29 0.12 4.69
CA ASP A 281 -6.87 1.43 4.42
C ASP A 281 -7.04 1.68 2.93
N CYS A 282 -8.28 1.54 2.49
CA CYS A 282 -8.68 1.73 1.10
C CYS A 282 -9.05 3.19 0.81
N THR A 283 -8.83 4.12 1.73
CA THR A 283 -9.09 5.55 1.59
C THR A 283 -7.80 6.30 1.94
N PRO A 284 -7.04 6.78 0.94
CA PRO A 284 -5.76 7.41 1.22
C PRO A 284 -5.95 8.68 2.07
N ASP A 285 -5.05 8.89 3.03
CA ASP A 285 -5.03 10.05 3.91
C ASP A 285 -4.19 11.15 3.24
N LEU A 286 -4.86 11.98 2.44
CA LEU A 286 -4.20 12.93 1.54
C LEU A 286 -3.74 14.22 2.24
N ILE A 287 -2.51 14.61 1.94
CA ILE A 287 -1.97 15.97 2.12
C ILE A 287 -1.52 16.55 0.78
N PHE A 288 -1.43 17.86 0.69
CA PHE A 288 -1.06 18.57 -0.52
C PHE A 288 0.21 19.42 -0.36
N GLN A 289 1.06 19.37 -1.39
CA GLN A 289 2.12 20.35 -1.61
C GLN A 289 1.82 21.11 -2.90
N VAL A 290 1.84 22.43 -2.83
CA VAL A 290 1.59 23.31 -3.97
C VAL A 290 2.82 24.16 -4.22
N THR A 291 3.31 24.13 -5.46
CA THR A 291 4.47 24.92 -5.88
C THR A 291 4.17 25.70 -7.16
N GLN A 292 4.85 26.82 -7.37
CA GLN A 292 4.74 27.60 -8.61
C GLN A 292 6.10 28.18 -8.98
N VAL A 293 6.37 28.27 -10.28
CA VAL A 293 7.58 28.95 -10.78
C VAL A 293 7.31 30.45 -10.83
N CYS A 294 8.03 31.21 -10.01
CA CYS A 294 7.98 32.67 -9.99
C CYS A 294 9.38 33.19 -10.35
N GLY A 295 9.50 33.92 -11.47
CA GLY A 295 10.77 34.53 -11.89
C GLY A 295 11.91 33.53 -12.13
N GLY A 296 11.58 32.32 -12.60
CA GLY A 296 12.55 31.24 -12.83
C GLY A 296 12.89 30.39 -11.60
N THR A 297 12.38 30.74 -10.42
CA THR A 297 12.55 29.96 -9.18
C THR A 297 11.26 29.27 -8.76
N THR A 298 11.34 28.00 -8.35
CA THR A 298 10.21 27.28 -7.77
C THR A 298 9.98 27.76 -6.34
N LYS A 299 8.77 28.24 -6.04
CA LYS A 299 8.34 28.62 -4.70
C LYS A 299 7.29 27.65 -4.19
N VAL A 300 7.37 27.29 -2.91
CA VAL A 300 6.32 26.54 -2.22
C VAL A 300 5.24 27.54 -1.75
N ILE A 301 4.00 27.26 -2.11
CA ILE A 301 2.82 28.06 -1.77
C ILE A 301 2.12 27.43 -0.56
N VAL A 302 1.98 26.11 -0.57
CA VAL A 302 1.38 25.30 0.50
C VAL A 302 2.22 24.05 0.68
N ASP A 303 2.46 23.66 1.93
CA ASP A 303 3.02 22.36 2.29
C ASP A 303 2.29 21.87 3.54
N GLU A 304 1.37 20.93 3.35
CA GLU A 304 0.66 20.30 4.45
C GLU A 304 1.61 19.25 5.11
N GLY A 305 1.93 19.47 6.39
CA GLY A 305 2.79 18.60 7.18
C GLY A 305 2.14 17.26 7.53
N CYS A 306 2.87 16.38 8.23
CA CYS A 306 2.25 15.19 8.82
C CYS A 306 1.64 15.44 10.21
N GLY A 307 2.02 16.53 10.89
CA GLY A 307 1.63 16.86 12.27
C GLY A 307 0.38 17.72 12.40
#